data_AF-A0A7J3W971-F1
#
_entry.id   AF-A0A7J3W971-F1
#
_cell.length_a   1.000
_cell.length_b   1.000
_cell.length_c   1.000
_cell.angle_alpha   90.00
_cell.angle_beta   90.00
_cell.angle_gamma   90.00
#
_symmetry.space_group_name_H-M   'P 1'
#
loop_
_entity.id
_entity.type
_entity.pdbx_description
1 polymer ?
#
loop_
_entity_poly.entity_id
_entity_poly.type
_entity_poly.pdbx_seq_one_letter_code
_entity_poly.pdbx_strand_id
1 'polypeptide(L)'
;TYQAIGRGADGILYFRWRTTPYGVEQFVYGIPGPDNRLDRRYYEVKKVGEEIRKLEEHICETACKSDVAILCSYDNIWSTDVEKDDYGRNFLEDMFSVYKGLWLNHIPVDIVEPLCDLTKYKIVFTPFFYIMNEEIALNLKEYVKNGGILISDARLAVKNEYNGIFSEPLPGLLTDLFGITINDHDIVEVGDNRRILGIEGAPIFARKEILPVAWVEALELSDADVLAIHKGTWLDGMPAITMHKYGGGRAIYIGTFFSTELVNLMVRDFINGGLIKPVANLDGSEVEVARRDGRDFSLLFIINHSDKYKKVELRLEKTYSIEDLFDGRSFESNTLTVDLKPDDVKVLMVI
;
A
#
# COMPACT_ATOMS: atom_id res chain seq x y z
N THR A 1 11.08 16.44 -0.70
CA THR A 1 10.81 17.05 0.61
C THR A 1 9.35 16.94 1.02
N TYR A 2 8.42 17.61 0.33
CA TYR A 2 7.02 17.65 0.74
C TYR A 2 6.31 16.29 0.76
N GLN A 3 6.71 15.36 -0.11
CA GLN A 3 6.21 13.98 -0.05
C GLN A 3 6.52 13.30 1.29
N ALA A 4 7.73 13.48 1.83
CA ALA A 4 8.09 12.92 3.12
C ALA A 4 7.28 13.56 4.25
N ILE A 5 7.12 14.89 4.21
CA ILE A 5 6.32 15.64 5.19
C ILE A 5 4.86 15.16 5.15
N GLY A 6 4.25 15.09 3.97
CA GLY A 6 2.88 14.63 3.79
C GLY A 6 2.63 13.19 4.25
N ARG A 7 3.69 12.38 4.35
CA ARG A 7 3.66 11.00 4.86
C ARG A 7 4.17 10.86 6.30
N GLY A 8 4.19 11.95 7.07
CA GLY A 8 4.43 11.90 8.52
C GLY A 8 5.81 12.37 8.97
N ALA A 9 6.69 12.84 8.08
CA ALA A 9 7.96 13.42 8.52
C ALA A 9 7.74 14.80 9.16
N ASP A 10 8.23 14.98 10.39
CA ASP A 10 8.22 16.27 11.10
C ASP A 10 9.54 17.03 10.95
N GLY A 11 10.51 16.44 10.26
CA GLY A 11 11.81 17.04 10.02
C GLY A 11 12.44 16.54 8.72
N ILE A 12 13.26 17.40 8.12
CA ILE A 12 13.99 17.10 6.88
C ILE A 12 15.46 17.34 7.13
N LEU A 13 16.25 16.28 7.01
CA LEU A 13 17.69 16.28 7.21
C LEU A 13 18.38 15.93 5.90
N TYR A 14 19.39 16.71 5.56
CA TYR A 14 20.23 16.45 4.39
C TYR A 14 21.56 15.88 4.83
N PHE A 15 21.89 14.68 4.33
CA PHE A 15 23.28 14.29 4.19
C PHE A 15 23.80 14.93 2.90
N ARG A 16 24.60 15.98 2.93
CA ARG A 16 25.31 16.61 4.08
C ARG A 16 25.27 18.12 3.94
N TRP A 17 25.68 18.84 4.99
CA TRP A 17 25.75 20.31 4.92
C TRP A 17 26.67 20.76 3.78
N ARG A 18 27.95 20.38 3.77
CA ARG A 18 28.95 20.79 2.75
C ARG A 18 29.65 19.56 2.17
N THR A 19 29.87 19.55 0.85
CA THR A 19 30.63 18.47 0.18
C THR A 19 32.04 18.32 0.75
N THR A 20 32.46 17.09 1.04
CA THR A 20 33.86 16.79 1.40
C THR A 20 34.73 16.70 0.14
N PRO A 21 35.93 17.29 0.11
CA PRO A 21 36.83 17.18 -1.04
C PRO A 21 37.61 15.85 -1.08
N TYR A 22 37.38 14.94 -0.13
CA TYR A 22 38.08 13.66 -0.02
C TYR A 22 37.17 12.56 0.52
N GLY A 23 37.58 11.31 0.26
CA GLY A 23 36.90 10.10 0.68
C GLY A 23 35.98 9.53 -0.40
N VAL A 24 35.40 8.36 -0.12
CA VAL A 24 34.55 7.64 -1.09
C VAL A 24 33.29 8.40 -1.49
N GLU A 25 32.85 9.36 -0.65
CA GLU A 25 31.64 10.16 -0.85
C GLU A 25 31.91 11.57 -1.41
N GLN A 26 33.10 11.84 -1.97
CA GLN A 26 33.44 13.17 -2.50
C GLN A 26 32.54 13.66 -3.66
N PHE A 27 31.76 12.75 -4.26
CA PHE A 27 30.72 13.05 -5.26
C PHE A 27 29.29 12.96 -4.70
N VAL A 28 29.12 12.65 -3.41
CA VAL A 28 27.86 12.84 -2.68
C VAL A 28 27.81 14.29 -2.22
N TYR A 29 27.15 15.08 -3.05
CA TYR A 29 27.12 16.53 -2.95
C TYR A 29 26.35 17.03 -1.72
N GLY A 30 26.98 17.89 -0.92
CA GLY A 30 26.30 18.66 0.13
C GLY A 30 25.60 19.90 -0.41
N ILE A 31 25.01 20.71 0.46
CA ILE A 31 24.29 21.93 0.10
C ILE A 31 25.24 22.96 -0.55
N PRO A 32 26.30 23.50 0.11
CA PRO A 32 27.43 24.09 -0.60
C PRO A 32 28.39 23.05 -1.16
N GLY A 33 29.03 23.41 -2.28
CA GLY A 33 30.15 22.66 -2.85
C GLY A 33 31.41 22.68 -1.95
N PRO A 34 32.45 21.91 -2.32
CA PRO A 34 33.69 21.87 -1.54
C PRO A 34 34.42 23.23 -1.55
N ASP A 35 34.15 24.09 -2.54
CA ASP A 35 34.64 25.46 -2.68
C ASP A 35 33.80 26.52 -1.92
N ASN A 36 32.78 26.09 -1.16
CA ASN A 36 31.83 26.93 -0.42
C ASN A 36 30.97 27.85 -1.29
N ARG A 37 30.92 27.66 -2.61
CA ARG A 37 30.02 28.46 -3.46
C ARG A 37 28.58 28.03 -3.23
N LEU A 38 27.70 29.03 -3.16
CA LEU A 38 26.26 28.83 -3.10
C LEU A 38 25.74 28.76 -4.54
N ASP A 39 25.10 27.66 -4.88
CA ASP A 39 24.54 27.42 -6.21
C ASP A 39 23.05 27.09 -6.13
N ARG A 40 22.48 26.59 -7.24
CA ARG A 40 21.08 26.16 -7.35
C ARG A 40 20.60 25.37 -6.12
N ARG A 41 21.40 24.42 -5.62
CA ARG A 41 21.02 23.53 -4.49
C ARG A 41 20.81 24.32 -3.21
N TYR A 42 21.70 25.28 -2.92
CA TYR A 42 21.54 26.15 -1.76
C TYR A 42 20.26 26.97 -1.85
N TYR A 43 19.97 27.58 -3.00
CA TYR A 43 18.77 28.41 -3.15
C TYR A 43 17.48 27.60 -3.13
N GLU A 44 17.48 26.36 -3.64
CA GLU A 44 16.34 25.45 -3.50
C GLU A 44 16.11 25.04 -2.04
N VAL A 45 17.16 24.66 -1.31
CA VAL A 45 17.05 24.34 0.12
C VAL A 45 16.64 25.56 0.94
N LYS A 46 17.13 26.76 0.59
CA LYS A 46 16.70 28.01 1.22
C LYS A 46 15.20 28.24 1.03
N LYS A 47 14.69 28.08 -0.19
CA LYS A 47 13.25 28.18 -0.51
C LYS A 47 12.44 27.16 0.30
N VAL A 48 12.87 25.90 0.33
CA VAL A 48 12.23 24.85 1.14
C VAL A 48 12.21 25.23 2.62
N GLY A 49 13.29 25.78 3.17
CA GLY A 49 13.34 26.24 4.55
C GLY A 49 12.41 27.43 4.83
N GLU A 50 12.22 28.34 3.87
CA GLU A 50 11.25 29.44 3.96
C GLU A 50 9.81 28.93 3.91
N GLU A 51 9.53 27.93 3.08
CA GLU A 51 8.21 27.31 2.96
C GLU A 51 7.85 26.46 4.17
N ILE A 52 8.76 25.61 4.68
CA ILE A 52 8.53 24.78 5.89
C ILE A 52 8.24 25.65 7.12
N ARG A 53 8.87 26.84 7.25
CA ARG A 53 8.56 27.77 8.35
C ARG A 53 7.10 28.22 8.37
N LYS A 54 6.41 28.22 7.22
CA LYS A 54 4.96 28.52 7.15
C LYS A 54 4.09 27.32 7.55
N LEU A 55 4.66 26.12 7.57
CA LEU A 55 3.94 24.88 7.86
C LEU A 55 4.18 24.37 9.29
N GLU A 56 5.25 24.83 9.95
CA GLU A 56 5.78 24.28 11.22
C GLU A 56 4.70 24.15 12.31
N GLU A 57 3.92 25.20 12.54
CA GLU A 57 2.89 25.21 13.59
C GLU A 57 1.77 24.21 13.32
N HIS A 58 1.47 23.93 12.06
CA HIS A 58 0.38 23.03 11.67
C HIS A 58 0.83 21.57 11.59
N ILE A 59 2.04 21.30 11.08
CA ILE A 59 2.54 19.93 10.87
C ILE A 59 2.59 19.17 12.20
N CYS A 60 3.14 19.78 13.24
CA CYS A 60 3.31 19.17 14.56
C CYS A 60 2.00 18.79 15.25
N GLU A 61 0.87 19.37 14.83
CA GLU A 61 -0.47 19.07 15.37
C GLU A 61 -1.21 18.01 14.55
N THR A 62 -0.59 17.47 13.50
CA THR A 62 -1.23 16.55 12.56
C THR A 62 -0.54 15.19 12.48
N ALA A 63 -1.31 14.15 12.17
CA ALA A 63 -0.80 12.81 11.91
C ALA A 63 -1.43 12.20 10.65
N CYS A 64 -0.74 11.25 10.02
CA CYS A 64 -1.34 10.43 8.97
C CYS A 64 -2.33 9.44 9.61
N LYS A 65 -3.47 9.21 8.94
CA LYS A 65 -4.48 8.23 9.34
C LYS A 65 -4.75 7.30 8.18
N SER A 66 -4.74 6.00 8.45
CA SER A 66 -4.91 4.95 7.45
C SER A 66 -5.92 3.91 7.95
N ASP A 67 -6.90 3.58 7.10
CA ASP A 67 -7.83 2.48 7.34
C ASP A 67 -7.23 1.12 6.89
N VAL A 68 -6.08 1.15 6.21
CA VAL A 68 -5.44 -0.02 5.58
C VAL A 68 -4.01 -0.17 6.10
N ALA A 69 -3.61 -1.41 6.36
CA ALA A 69 -2.24 -1.77 6.69
C ALA A 69 -1.67 -2.86 5.78
N ILE A 70 -0.36 -2.85 5.63
CA ILE A 70 0.43 -3.95 5.04
C ILE A 70 1.39 -4.44 6.11
N LEU A 71 1.36 -5.74 6.40
CA LEU A 71 2.31 -6.32 7.35
C LEU A 71 3.69 -6.44 6.69
N CYS A 72 4.73 -6.05 7.43
CA CYS A 72 6.13 -6.18 7.06
C CYS A 72 6.87 -7.01 8.10
N SER A 73 7.63 -8.01 7.66
CA SER A 73 8.37 -8.92 8.53
C SER A 73 9.78 -9.14 7.99
N TYR A 74 10.80 -8.88 8.80
CA TYR A 74 12.19 -9.14 8.44
C TYR A 74 12.47 -10.63 8.23
N ASP A 75 11.85 -11.52 9.01
CA ASP A 75 11.99 -12.96 8.83
C ASP A 75 11.47 -13.40 7.45
N ASN A 76 10.36 -12.80 7.00
CA ASN A 76 9.83 -13.04 5.67
C ASN A 76 10.70 -12.42 4.56
N ILE A 77 11.26 -11.23 4.78
CA ILE A 77 12.24 -10.63 3.87
C ILE A 77 13.44 -11.58 3.72
N TRP A 78 14.06 -11.99 4.82
CA TRP A 78 15.24 -12.86 4.78
C TRP A 78 14.94 -14.24 4.21
N SER A 79 13.81 -14.84 4.57
CA SER A 79 13.46 -16.18 4.10
C SER A 79 13.11 -16.23 2.62
N THR A 80 12.52 -15.18 2.05
CA THR A 80 12.14 -15.18 0.63
C THR A 80 13.25 -14.65 -0.27
N ASP A 81 14.16 -13.82 0.23
CA ASP A 81 15.26 -13.28 -0.58
C ASP A 81 16.25 -14.36 -1.02
N VAL A 82 16.47 -15.38 -0.18
CA VAL A 82 17.30 -16.55 -0.53
C VAL A 82 16.69 -17.45 -1.60
N GLU A 83 15.37 -17.38 -1.78
CA GLU A 83 14.58 -18.19 -2.72
C GLU A 83 14.14 -17.37 -3.96
N LYS A 84 14.60 -16.12 -4.08
CA LYS A 84 14.14 -15.19 -5.12
C LYS A 84 14.37 -15.71 -6.53
N ASP A 85 15.55 -16.27 -6.81
CA ASP A 85 15.92 -16.74 -8.15
C ASP A 85 15.08 -17.95 -8.58
N ASP A 86 14.58 -18.74 -7.62
CA ASP A 86 13.78 -19.94 -7.88
C ASP A 86 12.32 -19.60 -8.27
N TYR A 87 11.76 -18.54 -7.67
CA TYR A 87 10.36 -18.15 -7.88
C TYR A 87 10.18 -16.85 -8.69
N GLY A 88 11.28 -16.18 -9.03
CA GLY A 88 11.29 -14.89 -9.73
C GLY A 88 10.65 -13.75 -8.93
N ARG A 89 10.46 -13.94 -7.61
CA ARG A 89 9.73 -13.02 -6.74
C ARG A 89 10.13 -13.17 -5.27
N ASN A 90 10.05 -12.09 -4.50
CA ASN A 90 10.24 -12.11 -3.04
C ASN A 90 9.20 -11.25 -2.29
N PHE A 91 9.21 -11.32 -0.96
CA PHE A 91 8.29 -10.60 -0.07
C PHE A 91 8.18 -9.10 -0.38
N LEU A 92 9.31 -8.42 -0.61
CA LEU A 92 9.32 -6.98 -0.85
C LEU A 92 8.66 -6.59 -2.18
N GLU A 93 8.76 -7.43 -3.20
CA GLU A 93 8.13 -7.19 -4.50
C GLU A 93 6.60 -7.33 -4.43
N ASP A 94 6.08 -8.27 -3.63
CA ASP A 94 4.63 -8.36 -3.37
C ASP A 94 4.13 -7.25 -2.47
N MET A 95 4.88 -6.91 -1.42
CA MET A 95 4.58 -5.76 -0.58
C MET A 95 4.52 -4.47 -1.42
N PHE A 96 5.45 -4.29 -2.35
CA PHE A 96 5.45 -3.15 -3.26
C PHE A 96 4.27 -3.19 -4.25
N SER A 97 3.85 -4.37 -4.71
CA SER A 97 2.68 -4.53 -5.57
C SER A 97 1.39 -4.11 -4.88
N VAL A 98 1.21 -4.53 -3.61
CA VAL A 98 0.09 -4.08 -2.77
C VAL A 98 0.15 -2.58 -2.53
N TYR A 99 1.29 -2.07 -2.10
CA TYR A 99 1.49 -0.64 -1.85
C TYR A 99 1.18 0.20 -3.10
N LYS A 100 1.67 -0.22 -4.28
CA LYS A 100 1.46 0.51 -5.53
C LYS A 100 -0.01 0.49 -5.96
N GLY A 101 -0.71 -0.63 -5.78
CA GLY A 101 -2.16 -0.72 -6.05
C GLY A 101 -2.97 0.24 -5.17
N LEU A 102 -2.64 0.35 -3.88
CA LEU A 102 -3.25 1.32 -2.95
C LEU A 102 -2.87 2.77 -3.31
N TRP A 103 -1.60 3.02 -3.60
CA TRP A 103 -1.07 4.34 -3.93
C TRP A 103 -1.71 4.92 -5.22
N LEU A 104 -1.90 4.10 -6.26
CA LEU A 104 -2.57 4.52 -7.50
C LEU A 104 -4.02 4.96 -7.28
N ASN A 105 -4.64 4.53 -6.18
CA ASN A 105 -6.00 4.90 -5.78
C ASN A 105 -6.01 5.92 -4.62
N HIS A 106 -4.88 6.57 -4.30
CA HIS A 106 -4.77 7.57 -3.23
C HIS A 106 -5.29 7.07 -1.87
N ILE A 107 -5.10 5.79 -1.57
CA ILE A 107 -5.44 5.19 -0.28
C ILE A 107 -4.26 5.35 0.68
N PRO A 108 -4.42 6.02 1.85
CA PRO A 108 -3.42 6.02 2.90
C PRO A 108 -3.20 4.62 3.44
N VAL A 109 -1.95 4.25 3.64
CA VAL A 109 -1.55 2.92 4.09
C VAL A 109 -0.45 3.02 5.12
N ASP A 110 -0.58 2.23 6.18
CA ASP A 110 0.47 2.03 7.16
C ASP A 110 1.24 0.74 6.84
N ILE A 111 2.56 0.78 6.95
CA ILE A 111 3.40 -0.43 6.93
C ILE A 111 3.71 -0.75 8.40
N VAL A 112 3.29 -1.92 8.87
CA VAL A 112 3.34 -2.27 10.29
C VAL A 112 3.94 -3.64 10.54
N GLU A 113 4.46 -3.84 11.75
CA GLU A 113 4.94 -5.15 12.17
C GLU A 113 3.78 -6.12 12.48
N PRO A 114 4.00 -7.44 12.41
CA PRO A 114 2.91 -8.42 12.48
C PRO A 114 2.19 -8.52 13.83
N LEU A 115 2.84 -8.07 14.91
CA LEU A 115 2.34 -8.12 16.29
C LEU A 115 1.76 -6.78 16.77
N CYS A 116 1.70 -5.76 15.91
CA CYS A 116 1.11 -4.49 16.31
C CYS A 116 -0.41 -4.61 16.52
N ASP A 117 -1.01 -3.61 17.17
CA ASP A 117 -2.47 -3.49 17.27
C ASP A 117 -3.10 -3.25 15.88
N LEU A 118 -3.83 -4.25 15.39
CA LEU A 118 -4.51 -4.23 14.10
C LEU A 118 -5.94 -3.67 14.18
N THR A 119 -6.50 -3.44 15.37
CA THR A 119 -7.92 -3.13 15.56
C THR A 119 -8.34 -1.79 14.95
N LYS A 120 -7.37 -0.89 14.72
CA LYS A 120 -7.60 0.40 14.06
C LYS A 120 -7.74 0.30 12.54
N TYR A 121 -7.37 -0.82 11.92
CA TYR A 121 -7.45 -1.01 10.48
C TYR A 121 -8.73 -1.75 10.08
N LYS A 122 -9.33 -1.34 8.97
CA LYS A 122 -10.44 -2.06 8.34
C LYS A 122 -9.92 -3.22 7.49
N ILE A 123 -8.75 -3.05 6.87
CA ILE A 123 -8.13 -4.01 5.95
C ILE A 123 -6.66 -4.18 6.31
N VAL A 124 -6.21 -5.43 6.40
CA VAL A 124 -4.80 -5.79 6.58
C VAL A 124 -4.39 -6.73 5.45
N PHE A 125 -3.30 -6.40 4.77
CA PHE A 125 -2.67 -7.24 3.76
C PHE A 125 -1.46 -7.99 4.33
N THR A 126 -1.30 -9.25 3.94
CA THR A 126 -0.13 -10.09 4.29
C THR A 126 0.54 -10.61 3.01
N PRO A 127 1.23 -9.74 2.25
CA PRO A 127 1.84 -10.10 0.97
C PRO A 127 2.96 -11.11 1.16
N PHE A 128 2.88 -12.25 0.46
CA PHE A 128 3.82 -13.37 0.49
C PHE A 128 4.31 -13.71 1.90
N PHE A 129 3.40 -13.77 2.86
CA PHE A 129 3.72 -13.93 4.28
C PHE A 129 4.01 -15.41 4.62
N TYR A 130 5.18 -15.85 4.20
CA TYR A 130 5.71 -17.21 4.18
C TYR A 130 6.03 -17.82 5.55
N ILE A 131 6.72 -17.06 6.41
CA ILE A 131 7.07 -17.43 7.79
C ILE A 131 5.93 -17.00 8.70
N MET A 132 5.38 -17.96 9.46
CA MET A 132 4.29 -17.77 10.40
C MET A 132 4.59 -18.48 11.72
N ASN A 133 4.38 -17.80 12.84
CA ASN A 133 4.42 -18.41 14.16
C ASN A 133 3.04 -18.34 14.83
N GLU A 134 2.88 -18.99 15.98
CA GLU A 134 1.60 -19.03 16.70
C GLU A 134 1.10 -17.66 17.15
N GLU A 135 2.00 -16.77 17.58
CA GLU A 135 1.65 -15.44 18.08
C GLU A 135 1.08 -14.55 16.97
N ILE A 136 1.74 -14.54 15.80
CA ILE A 136 1.26 -13.83 14.62
C ILE A 136 -0.06 -14.44 14.16
N ALA A 137 -0.15 -15.77 14.06
CA ALA A 137 -1.38 -16.44 13.64
C ALA A 137 -2.56 -16.11 14.57
N LEU A 138 -2.32 -16.07 15.89
CA LEU A 138 -3.33 -15.69 16.87
C LEU A 138 -3.76 -14.22 16.69
N ASN A 139 -2.82 -13.29 16.53
CA ASN A 139 -3.12 -11.88 16.31
C ASN A 139 -4.01 -11.68 15.06
N LEU A 140 -3.69 -12.37 13.96
CA LEU A 140 -4.48 -12.33 12.72
C LEU A 140 -5.89 -12.90 12.92
N LYS A 141 -6.02 -14.03 13.63
CA LYS A 141 -7.33 -14.63 13.95
C LYS A 141 -8.17 -13.70 14.81
N GLU A 142 -7.60 -13.09 15.83
CA GLU A 142 -8.31 -12.15 16.71
C GLU A 142 -8.75 -10.90 15.95
N TYR A 143 -7.87 -10.34 15.11
CA TYR A 143 -8.20 -9.21 14.24
C TYR A 143 -9.42 -9.50 13.35
N VAL A 144 -9.41 -10.62 12.63
CA VAL A 144 -10.54 -10.99 11.76
C VAL A 144 -11.79 -11.30 12.58
N LYS A 145 -11.65 -12.06 13.67
CA LYS A 145 -12.78 -12.39 14.55
C LYS A 145 -13.50 -11.14 15.07
N ASN A 146 -12.77 -10.05 15.30
CA ASN A 146 -13.29 -8.78 15.80
C ASN A 146 -13.84 -7.84 14.71
N GLY A 147 -13.90 -8.26 13.44
CA GLY A 147 -14.50 -7.48 12.36
C GLY A 147 -13.54 -7.04 11.26
N GLY A 148 -12.24 -7.31 11.41
CA GLY A 148 -11.23 -6.99 10.41
C GLY A 148 -11.39 -7.76 9.11
N ILE A 149 -10.87 -7.19 8.02
CA ILE A 149 -10.72 -7.88 6.74
C ILE A 149 -9.23 -8.20 6.57
N LEU A 150 -8.89 -9.48 6.50
CA LEU A 150 -7.53 -9.96 6.23
C LEU A 150 -7.44 -10.43 4.79
N ILE A 151 -6.38 -10.04 4.08
CA ILE A 151 -6.18 -10.37 2.68
C ILE A 151 -4.78 -10.93 2.50
N SER A 152 -4.72 -12.18 2.06
CA SER A 152 -3.47 -12.94 1.91
C SER A 152 -3.41 -13.54 0.52
N ASP A 153 -2.20 -13.69 0.00
CA ASP A 153 -1.93 -14.34 -1.26
C ASP A 153 -1.25 -15.71 -1.09
N ALA A 154 -0.84 -16.29 -2.20
CA ALA A 154 -0.24 -17.61 -2.27
C ALA A 154 0.97 -17.73 -1.35
N ARG A 155 1.27 -18.96 -0.95
CA ARG A 155 2.40 -19.30 -0.07
C ARG A 155 2.32 -18.67 1.32
N LEU A 156 1.11 -18.34 1.78
CA LEU A 156 0.86 -17.94 3.16
C LEU A 156 1.21 -19.06 4.13
N ALA A 157 1.96 -18.73 5.19
CA ALA A 157 2.21 -19.60 6.33
C ALA A 157 2.66 -21.02 5.93
N VAL A 158 3.59 -21.11 4.98
CA VAL A 158 4.18 -22.38 4.54
C VAL A 158 5.19 -22.90 5.55
N LYS A 159 5.86 -21.97 6.25
CA LYS A 159 6.96 -22.29 7.15
C LYS A 159 6.75 -21.67 8.53
N ASN A 160 7.32 -22.34 9.54
CA ASN A 160 7.40 -21.82 10.90
C ASN A 160 8.58 -20.86 11.09
N GLU A 161 8.73 -20.29 12.28
CA GLU A 161 9.79 -19.35 12.66
C GLU A 161 11.22 -19.91 12.53
N TYR A 162 11.36 -21.24 12.42
CA TYR A 162 12.65 -21.90 12.20
C TYR A 162 12.92 -22.18 10.71
N ASN A 163 12.13 -21.59 9.81
CA ASN A 163 12.20 -21.78 8.36
C ASN A 163 11.95 -23.26 7.94
N GLY A 164 11.25 -24.02 8.79
CA GLY A 164 10.81 -25.39 8.51
C GLY A 164 9.38 -25.41 7.98
N ILE A 165 9.11 -26.25 6.98
CA ILE A 165 7.76 -26.39 6.40
C ILE A 165 6.82 -27.03 7.43
N PHE A 166 5.59 -26.54 7.54
CA PHE A 166 4.56 -27.17 8.38
C PHE A 166 4.26 -28.60 7.92
N SER A 167 3.95 -29.49 8.87
CA SER A 167 3.54 -30.87 8.57
C SER A 167 2.02 -30.99 8.43
N GLU A 168 1.30 -29.98 8.88
CA GLU A 168 -0.13 -29.78 8.73
C GLU A 168 -0.49 -29.30 7.30
N PRO A 169 -1.74 -29.50 6.85
CA PRO A 169 -2.22 -28.89 5.61
C PRO A 169 -1.99 -27.37 5.58
N LEU A 170 -1.56 -26.86 4.42
CA LEU A 170 -1.36 -25.42 4.22
C LEU A 170 -2.71 -24.69 4.11
N PRO A 171 -2.87 -23.44 4.58
CA PRO A 171 -1.85 -22.50 5.09
C PRO A 171 -1.55 -22.66 6.60
N GLY A 172 -1.29 -23.89 7.06
CA GLY A 172 -0.68 -24.21 8.34
C GLY A 172 -1.58 -23.76 9.48
N LEU A 173 -1.07 -22.82 10.28
CA LEU A 173 -1.80 -22.29 11.44
C LEU A 173 -3.09 -21.52 11.08
N LEU A 174 -3.37 -21.27 9.80
CA LEU A 174 -4.47 -20.42 9.32
C LEU A 174 -5.55 -21.14 8.51
N THR A 175 -5.53 -22.47 8.41
CA THR A 175 -6.56 -23.26 7.70
C THR A 175 -7.99 -22.94 8.16
N ASP A 176 -8.22 -22.83 9.47
CA ASP A 176 -9.53 -22.46 10.05
C ASP A 176 -9.92 -21.01 9.74
N LEU A 177 -8.94 -20.10 9.69
CA LEU A 177 -9.18 -18.69 9.42
C LEU A 177 -9.66 -18.47 7.98
N PHE A 178 -9.06 -19.15 7.01
CA PHE A 178 -9.42 -19.01 5.59
C PHE A 178 -10.44 -20.01 5.10
N GLY A 179 -10.77 -21.05 5.89
CA GLY A 179 -11.75 -22.07 5.48
C GLY A 179 -11.31 -22.85 4.25
N ILE A 180 -9.99 -23.04 4.07
CA ILE A 180 -9.39 -23.74 2.93
C ILE A 180 -8.18 -24.59 3.35
N THR A 181 -7.85 -25.58 2.51
CA THR A 181 -6.53 -26.20 2.46
C THR A 181 -5.91 -26.05 1.07
N ILE A 182 -4.59 -26.13 0.98
CA ILE A 182 -3.83 -26.04 -0.28
C ILE A 182 -3.19 -27.40 -0.53
N ASN A 183 -3.61 -28.05 -1.62
CA ASN A 183 -3.20 -29.43 -1.89
C ASN A 183 -2.05 -29.53 -2.87
N ASP A 184 -1.96 -28.58 -3.80
CA ASP A 184 -0.92 -28.56 -4.82
C ASP A 184 -0.81 -27.14 -5.42
N HIS A 185 0.15 -26.94 -6.32
CA HIS A 185 0.42 -25.68 -6.96
C HIS A 185 0.94 -25.86 -8.38
N ASP A 186 1.01 -24.77 -9.12
CA ASP A 186 1.69 -24.72 -10.40
C ASP A 186 2.38 -23.36 -10.58
N ILE A 187 3.41 -23.32 -11.42
CA ILE A 187 4.21 -22.13 -11.68
C ILE A 187 3.66 -21.43 -12.92
N VAL A 188 3.56 -20.10 -12.86
CA VAL A 188 3.14 -19.28 -14.00
C VAL A 188 4.37 -18.79 -14.75
N GLU A 189 4.62 -19.36 -15.93
CA GLU A 189 5.75 -19.01 -16.79
C GLU A 189 5.47 -17.82 -17.72
N VAL A 190 6.54 -17.23 -18.26
CA VAL A 190 6.43 -16.17 -19.27
C VAL A 190 5.73 -16.70 -20.51
N GLY A 191 4.65 -16.03 -20.92
CA GLY A 191 3.84 -16.42 -22.08
C GLY A 191 2.67 -17.35 -21.75
N ASP A 192 2.46 -17.68 -20.48
CA ASP A 192 1.28 -18.40 -20.03
C ASP A 192 -0.01 -17.59 -20.28
N ASN A 193 -1.04 -18.27 -20.77
CA ASN A 193 -2.33 -17.70 -21.12
C ASN A 193 -3.46 -18.06 -20.15
N ARG A 194 -3.15 -18.71 -19.02
CA ARG A 194 -4.13 -18.99 -17.96
C ARG A 194 -4.68 -17.69 -17.36
N ARG A 195 -5.89 -17.75 -16.82
CA ARG A 195 -6.59 -16.62 -16.21
C ARG A 195 -7.23 -17.02 -14.90
N ILE A 196 -7.51 -16.03 -14.06
CA ILE A 196 -8.43 -16.15 -12.95
C ILE A 196 -9.68 -15.31 -13.29
N LEU A 197 -10.85 -15.92 -13.24
CA LEU A 197 -12.12 -15.31 -13.63
C LEU A 197 -13.00 -15.12 -12.41
N GLY A 198 -13.33 -13.88 -12.08
CA GLY A 198 -14.25 -13.57 -11.00
C GLY A 198 -15.68 -14.01 -11.34
N ILE A 199 -16.30 -14.74 -10.41
CA ILE A 199 -17.62 -15.34 -10.64
C ILE A 199 -18.72 -14.28 -10.63
N GLU A 200 -19.83 -14.56 -11.31
CA GLU A 200 -20.99 -13.69 -11.28
C GLU A 200 -21.60 -13.62 -9.87
N GLY A 201 -21.94 -12.41 -9.41
CA GLY A 201 -22.54 -12.18 -8.09
C GLY A 201 -21.53 -12.10 -6.93
N ALA A 202 -20.24 -12.32 -7.17
CA ALA A 202 -19.22 -12.10 -6.15
C ALA A 202 -19.20 -10.63 -5.68
N PRO A 203 -19.04 -10.36 -4.37
CA PRO A 203 -19.03 -8.99 -3.83
C PRO A 203 -17.84 -8.15 -4.30
N ILE A 204 -16.75 -8.83 -4.69
CA ILE A 204 -15.55 -8.26 -5.29
C ILE A 204 -15.12 -9.15 -6.45
N PHE A 205 -14.36 -8.62 -7.39
CA PHE A 205 -13.90 -9.31 -8.60
C PHE A 205 -14.97 -9.76 -9.60
N ALA A 206 -16.26 -9.57 -9.34
CA ALA A 206 -17.31 -10.05 -10.23
C ALA A 206 -17.08 -9.64 -11.69
N ARG A 207 -17.07 -10.65 -12.57
CA ARG A 207 -16.87 -10.50 -14.03
C ARG A 207 -15.53 -9.86 -14.42
N LYS A 208 -14.53 -9.87 -13.54
CA LYS A 208 -13.16 -9.44 -13.84
C LYS A 208 -12.31 -10.62 -14.29
N GLU A 209 -11.40 -10.33 -15.20
CA GLU A 209 -10.34 -11.25 -15.61
C GLU A 209 -9.04 -10.79 -14.99
N ILE A 210 -8.32 -11.71 -14.35
CA ILE A 210 -7.08 -11.47 -13.61
C ILE A 210 -5.99 -12.35 -14.23
N LEU A 211 -4.82 -11.74 -14.44
CA LEU A 211 -3.60 -12.46 -14.79
C LEU A 211 -2.94 -12.94 -13.51
N PRO A 212 -2.78 -14.26 -13.28
CA PRO A 212 -2.00 -14.75 -12.15
C PRO A 212 -0.51 -14.44 -12.35
N VAL A 213 0.22 -14.33 -11.26
CA VAL A 213 1.63 -13.93 -11.26
C VAL A 213 2.47 -14.96 -10.53
N ALA A 214 3.46 -15.52 -11.26
CA ALA A 214 4.48 -16.51 -10.85
C ALA A 214 3.98 -17.83 -10.22
N TRP A 215 2.81 -17.85 -9.59
CA TRP A 215 2.33 -18.98 -8.81
C TRP A 215 0.80 -19.08 -8.90
N VAL A 216 0.29 -20.30 -8.90
CA VAL A 216 -1.13 -20.59 -8.67
C VAL A 216 -1.31 -21.80 -7.76
N GLU A 217 -2.32 -21.77 -6.90
CA GLU A 217 -2.59 -22.84 -5.93
C GLU A 217 -3.91 -23.55 -6.21
N ALA A 218 -3.93 -24.86 -5.93
CA ALA A 218 -5.10 -25.72 -5.93
C ALA A 218 -5.77 -25.65 -4.55
N LEU A 219 -6.81 -24.82 -4.44
CA LEU A 219 -7.53 -24.60 -3.19
C LEU A 219 -8.64 -25.64 -3.01
N GLU A 220 -8.66 -26.30 -1.87
CA GLU A 220 -9.79 -27.10 -1.40
C GLU A 220 -10.56 -26.35 -0.32
N LEU A 221 -11.87 -26.30 -0.46
CA LEU A 221 -12.73 -25.52 0.42
C LEU A 221 -13.23 -26.40 1.56
N SER A 222 -13.19 -25.87 2.77
CA SER A 222 -13.93 -26.42 3.92
C SER A 222 -15.17 -25.60 4.23
N ASP A 223 -15.04 -24.26 4.33
CA ASP A 223 -16.15 -23.35 4.68
C ASP A 223 -16.07 -21.98 3.97
N ALA A 224 -15.22 -21.84 2.94
CA ALA A 224 -15.04 -20.59 2.20
C ALA A 224 -15.94 -20.47 0.96
N ASP A 225 -16.40 -19.26 0.67
CA ASP A 225 -17.09 -18.92 -0.57
C ASP A 225 -16.08 -18.65 -1.69
N VAL A 226 -16.42 -19.06 -2.92
CA VAL A 226 -15.60 -18.78 -4.10
C VAL A 226 -15.87 -17.36 -4.61
N LEU A 227 -14.81 -16.59 -4.87
CA LEU A 227 -14.89 -15.27 -5.53
C LEU A 227 -14.42 -15.33 -6.97
N ALA A 228 -13.43 -16.17 -7.27
CA ALA A 228 -12.90 -16.36 -8.61
C ALA A 228 -12.38 -17.78 -8.81
N ILE A 229 -12.40 -18.25 -10.06
CA ILE A 229 -11.95 -19.59 -10.46
C ILE A 229 -10.82 -19.52 -11.47
N HIS A 230 -9.98 -20.54 -11.49
CA HIS A 230 -8.95 -20.72 -12.52
C HIS A 230 -9.57 -21.02 -13.88
N LYS A 231 -8.92 -20.53 -14.94
CA LYS A 231 -9.23 -20.83 -16.34
C LYS A 231 -7.97 -21.25 -17.08
N GLY A 232 -7.98 -22.46 -17.60
CA GLY A 232 -6.85 -23.10 -18.29
C GLY A 232 -6.07 -24.08 -17.40
N THR A 233 -5.22 -24.88 -18.03
CA THR A 233 -4.40 -25.94 -17.40
C THR A 233 -5.22 -27.01 -16.66
N TRP A 234 -4.59 -27.75 -15.75
CA TRP A 234 -5.24 -28.78 -14.95
C TRP A 234 -6.08 -28.19 -13.79
N LEU A 235 -5.89 -26.91 -13.47
CA LEU A 235 -6.66 -26.18 -12.46
C LEU A 235 -8.01 -25.63 -12.98
N ASP A 236 -8.36 -25.81 -14.26
CA ASP A 236 -9.57 -25.21 -14.87
C ASP A 236 -10.84 -25.47 -14.04
N GLY A 237 -11.51 -24.40 -13.61
CA GLY A 237 -12.73 -24.46 -12.79
C GLY A 237 -12.50 -24.59 -11.28
N MET A 238 -11.26 -24.83 -10.81
CA MET A 238 -10.97 -24.86 -9.38
C MET A 238 -11.00 -23.45 -8.76
N PRO A 239 -11.30 -23.32 -7.45
CA PRO A 239 -11.25 -22.03 -6.76
C PRO A 239 -9.85 -21.42 -6.81
N ALA A 240 -9.79 -20.13 -7.14
CA ALA A 240 -8.55 -19.36 -7.23
C ALA A 240 -8.50 -18.21 -6.22
N ILE A 241 -9.66 -17.61 -5.92
CA ILE A 241 -9.80 -16.59 -4.89
C ILE A 241 -11.02 -16.93 -4.06
N THR A 242 -10.89 -16.92 -2.74
CA THR A 242 -11.95 -17.31 -1.80
C THR A 242 -12.15 -16.24 -0.74
N MET A 243 -13.31 -16.30 -0.07
CA MET A 243 -13.62 -15.47 1.08
C MET A 243 -14.30 -16.31 2.15
N HIS A 244 -13.79 -16.26 3.36
CA HIS A 244 -14.35 -16.94 4.52
C HIS A 244 -14.79 -15.92 5.57
N LYS A 245 -15.98 -16.15 6.14
CA LYS A 245 -16.47 -15.35 7.26
C LYS A 245 -15.96 -15.96 8.56
N TYR A 246 -15.09 -15.25 9.27
CA TYR A 246 -14.54 -15.71 10.54
C TYR A 246 -14.91 -14.72 11.66
N GLY A 247 -15.79 -15.15 12.57
CA GLY A 247 -16.36 -14.26 13.58
C GLY A 247 -17.13 -13.08 12.97
N GLY A 248 -16.76 -11.86 13.36
CA GLY A 248 -17.34 -10.62 12.84
C GLY A 248 -16.74 -10.14 11.51
N GLY A 249 -15.59 -10.67 11.09
CA GLY A 249 -14.82 -10.18 9.94
C GLY A 249 -14.77 -11.18 8.78
N ARG A 250 -13.81 -10.97 7.89
CA ARG A 250 -13.62 -11.77 6.66
C ARG A 250 -12.14 -12.02 6.38
N ALA A 251 -11.82 -13.22 5.91
CA ALA A 251 -10.51 -13.58 5.40
C ALA A 251 -10.62 -13.86 3.89
N ILE A 252 -9.84 -13.16 3.07
CA ILE A 252 -9.80 -13.32 1.62
C ILE A 252 -8.47 -13.96 1.25
N TYR A 253 -8.52 -15.13 0.62
CA TYR A 253 -7.34 -15.83 0.14
C TYR A 253 -7.23 -15.72 -1.37
N ILE A 254 -6.03 -15.39 -1.86
CA ILE A 254 -5.72 -15.25 -3.28
C ILE A 254 -4.68 -16.31 -3.61
N GLY A 255 -5.08 -17.37 -4.30
CA GLY A 255 -4.18 -18.47 -4.67
C GLY A 255 -3.20 -18.12 -5.79
N THR A 256 -2.75 -16.87 -5.89
CA THR A 256 -1.66 -16.36 -6.76
C THR A 256 -1.04 -15.14 -6.08
N PHE A 257 0.22 -14.80 -6.37
CA PHE A 257 0.87 -13.65 -5.77
C PHE A 257 0.18 -12.32 -6.13
N PHE A 258 0.29 -11.33 -5.24
CA PHE A 258 -0.23 -9.99 -5.50
C PHE A 258 0.40 -9.35 -6.74
N SER A 259 -0.43 -8.75 -7.58
CA SER A 259 0.02 -7.82 -8.62
C SER A 259 -0.59 -6.44 -8.39
N THR A 260 0.07 -5.40 -8.92
CA THR A 260 -0.46 -4.03 -8.84
C THR A 260 -1.86 -3.96 -9.47
N GLU A 261 -2.05 -4.68 -10.58
CA GLU A 261 -3.29 -4.76 -11.32
C GLU A 261 -4.39 -5.44 -10.49
N LEU A 262 -4.08 -6.60 -9.87
CA LEU A 262 -5.02 -7.31 -9.01
C LEU A 262 -5.46 -6.44 -7.85
N VAL A 263 -4.51 -5.83 -7.14
CA VAL A 263 -4.78 -4.97 -5.98
C VAL A 263 -5.58 -3.75 -6.39
N ASN A 264 -5.26 -3.12 -7.52
CA ASN A 264 -6.04 -2.01 -8.07
C ASN A 264 -7.49 -2.41 -8.37
N LEU A 265 -7.74 -3.59 -8.95
CA LEU A 265 -9.10 -4.08 -9.18
C LEU A 265 -9.86 -4.27 -7.87
N MET A 266 -9.22 -4.83 -6.85
CA MET A 266 -9.80 -5.08 -5.54
C MET A 266 -10.11 -3.77 -4.80
N VAL A 267 -9.15 -2.86 -4.73
CA VAL A 267 -9.29 -1.56 -4.05
C VAL A 267 -10.43 -0.75 -4.66
N ARG A 268 -10.59 -0.78 -5.99
CA ARG A 268 -11.73 -0.13 -6.65
C ARG A 268 -13.08 -0.71 -6.22
N ASP A 269 -13.19 -2.02 -6.02
CA ASP A 269 -14.43 -2.62 -5.49
C ASP A 269 -14.68 -2.17 -4.05
N PHE A 270 -13.65 -2.09 -3.21
CA PHE A 270 -13.77 -1.60 -1.84
C PHE A 270 -14.16 -0.12 -1.77
N ILE A 271 -13.64 0.73 -2.66
CA ILE A 271 -14.04 2.13 -2.78
C ILE A 271 -15.50 2.23 -3.21
N ASN A 272 -15.90 1.49 -4.25
CA ASN A 272 -17.29 1.50 -4.75
C ASN A 272 -18.29 0.96 -3.71
N GLY A 273 -17.87 -0.02 -2.91
CA GLY A 273 -18.63 -0.55 -1.78
C GLY A 273 -18.64 0.35 -0.53
N GLY A 274 -17.88 1.46 -0.54
CA GLY A 274 -17.81 2.40 0.59
C GLY A 274 -17.02 1.90 1.80
N LEU A 275 -16.23 0.83 1.66
CA LEU A 275 -15.46 0.25 2.75
C LEU A 275 -14.27 1.15 3.14
N ILE A 276 -13.55 1.65 2.14
CA ILE A 276 -12.43 2.59 2.27
C ILE A 276 -12.65 3.79 1.35
N LYS A 277 -12.06 4.94 1.70
CA LYS A 277 -12.19 6.18 0.93
C LYS A 277 -10.81 6.68 0.50
N PRO A 278 -10.62 7.06 -0.78
CA PRO A 278 -9.41 7.72 -1.20
C PRO A 278 -9.32 9.13 -0.64
N VAL A 279 -8.09 9.62 -0.46
CA VAL A 279 -7.85 11.03 -0.13
C VAL A 279 -8.31 11.93 -1.29
N ALA A 280 -8.10 11.45 -2.52
CA ALA A 280 -8.45 12.15 -3.74
C ALA A 280 -8.87 11.15 -4.83
N ASN A 281 -9.97 11.45 -5.53
CA ASN A 281 -10.35 10.68 -6.71
C ASN A 281 -9.66 11.25 -7.95
N LEU A 282 -8.41 10.84 -8.17
CA LEU A 282 -7.56 11.24 -9.30
C LEU A 282 -7.00 10.02 -10.02
N ASP A 283 -7.89 9.15 -10.48
CA ASP A 283 -7.56 7.89 -11.15
C ASP A 283 -6.48 8.04 -12.23
N GLY A 284 -5.36 7.33 -12.06
CA GLY A 284 -4.26 7.30 -13.03
C GLY A 284 -3.49 8.63 -13.17
N SER A 285 -3.72 9.59 -12.28
CA SER A 285 -3.00 10.85 -12.26
C SER A 285 -1.60 10.69 -11.67
N GLU A 286 -0.64 11.42 -12.23
CA GLU A 286 0.72 11.59 -11.66
C GLU A 286 0.75 12.64 -10.53
N VAL A 287 -0.40 13.21 -10.19
CA VAL A 287 -0.57 14.11 -9.05
C VAL A 287 -0.91 13.26 -7.82
N GLU A 288 0.00 13.24 -6.85
CA GLU A 288 -0.19 12.61 -5.54
C GLU A 288 -0.93 13.57 -4.61
N VAL A 289 -1.87 13.05 -3.82
CA VAL A 289 -2.47 13.77 -2.69
C VAL A 289 -2.24 12.99 -1.40
N ALA A 290 -1.44 13.55 -0.52
CA ALA A 290 -1.24 13.06 0.84
C ALA A 290 -2.00 13.93 1.84
N ARG A 291 -2.48 13.31 2.92
CA ARG A 291 -3.28 13.98 3.95
C ARG A 291 -2.70 13.74 5.33
N ARG A 292 -2.60 14.81 6.12
CA ARG A 292 -2.38 14.76 7.56
C ARG A 292 -3.58 15.38 8.27
N ASP A 293 -4.00 14.79 9.37
CA ASP A 293 -5.17 15.22 10.14
C ASP A 293 -4.76 15.77 11.49
N GLY A 294 -5.16 17.02 11.75
CA GLY A 294 -5.17 17.61 13.08
C GLY A 294 -6.50 17.37 13.79
N ARG A 295 -6.75 18.16 14.84
CA ARG A 295 -7.98 18.08 15.62
C ARG A 295 -9.20 18.59 14.85
N ASP A 296 -9.08 19.80 14.30
CA ASP A 296 -10.19 20.54 13.68
C ASP A 296 -9.87 20.94 12.23
N PHE A 297 -8.77 20.43 11.67
CA PHE A 297 -8.34 20.71 10.30
C PHE A 297 -7.56 19.54 9.69
N SER A 298 -7.41 19.54 8.37
CA SER A 298 -6.54 18.64 7.62
C SER A 298 -5.56 19.43 6.76
N LEU A 299 -4.35 18.89 6.59
CA LEU A 299 -3.36 19.37 5.61
C LEU A 299 -3.37 18.44 4.40
N LEU A 300 -3.59 19.00 3.21
CA LEU A 300 -3.49 18.31 1.94
C LEU A 300 -2.20 18.72 1.23
N PHE A 301 -1.33 17.75 0.99
CA PHE A 301 -0.11 17.90 0.20
C PHE A 301 -0.39 17.40 -1.21
N ILE A 302 -0.45 18.31 -2.18
CA ILE A 302 -0.78 18.04 -3.57
C ILE A 302 0.49 18.21 -4.39
N ILE A 303 1.00 17.13 -4.96
CA ILE A 303 2.35 17.04 -5.54
C ILE A 303 2.23 16.56 -6.97
N ASN A 304 2.71 17.34 -7.93
CA ASN A 304 2.81 16.90 -9.32
C ASN A 304 4.16 16.22 -9.58
N HIS A 305 4.17 14.90 -9.76
CA HIS A 305 5.39 14.15 -10.08
C HIS A 305 5.71 14.11 -11.58
N SER A 306 4.90 14.76 -12.42
CA SER A 306 5.11 14.75 -13.86
C SER A 306 5.93 15.93 -14.36
N ASP A 307 6.49 15.77 -15.56
CA ASP A 307 7.19 16.81 -16.31
C ASP A 307 6.23 17.78 -17.04
N LYS A 308 4.93 17.67 -16.77
CA LYS A 308 3.86 18.43 -17.45
C LYS A 308 3.04 19.23 -16.48
N TYR A 309 2.43 20.28 -17.00
CA TYR A 309 1.37 20.99 -16.30
C TYR A 309 0.17 20.06 -16.05
N LYS A 310 -0.40 20.13 -14.84
CA LYS A 310 -1.60 19.40 -14.45
C LYS A 310 -2.60 20.36 -13.84
N LYS A 311 -3.87 20.17 -14.20
CA LYS A 311 -5.01 20.80 -13.54
C LYS A 311 -5.86 19.69 -12.94
N VAL A 312 -6.02 19.71 -11.62
CA VAL A 312 -6.79 18.68 -10.89
C VAL A 312 -7.96 19.32 -10.16
N GLU A 313 -9.07 18.59 -10.11
CA GLU A 313 -10.26 18.94 -9.33
C GLU A 313 -10.41 17.92 -8.19
N LEU A 314 -10.39 18.39 -6.94
CA LEU A 314 -10.70 17.57 -5.78
C LEU A 314 -12.07 17.95 -5.25
N ARG A 315 -12.97 16.97 -5.16
CA ARG A 315 -14.29 17.16 -4.56
C ARG A 315 -14.25 16.79 -3.09
N LEU A 316 -14.67 17.73 -2.25
CA LEU A 316 -14.77 17.57 -0.81
C LEU A 316 -16.19 17.15 -0.43
N GLU A 317 -16.35 16.52 0.73
CA GLU A 317 -17.66 16.01 1.18
C GLU A 317 -18.70 17.11 1.45
N LYS A 318 -18.23 18.33 1.76
CA LYS A 318 -19.03 19.52 2.02
C LYS A 318 -18.20 20.78 1.72
N THR A 319 -18.76 21.95 1.92
CA THR A 319 -18.01 23.22 1.86
C THR A 319 -17.10 23.33 3.08
N TYR A 320 -15.83 23.64 2.85
CA TYR A 320 -14.81 23.87 3.88
C TYR A 320 -14.20 25.26 3.70
N SER A 321 -13.60 25.78 4.78
CA SER A 321 -12.69 26.91 4.67
C SER A 321 -11.31 26.39 4.28
N ILE A 322 -10.71 26.95 3.24
CA ILE A 322 -9.48 26.43 2.65
C ILE A 322 -8.47 27.55 2.51
N GLU A 323 -7.24 27.30 2.95
CA GLU A 323 -6.10 28.21 2.83
C GLU A 323 -4.91 27.54 2.14
N ASP A 324 -4.34 28.20 1.14
CA ASP A 324 -3.04 27.82 0.58
C ASP A 324 -1.92 28.38 1.46
N LEU A 325 -1.22 27.49 2.18
CA LEU A 325 -0.22 27.89 3.17
C LEU A 325 1.06 28.49 2.55
N PHE A 326 1.22 28.45 1.23
CA PHE A 326 2.37 29.07 0.58
C PHE A 326 2.10 30.49 0.11
N ASP A 327 0.91 30.80 -0.40
CA ASP A 327 0.56 32.14 -0.88
C ASP A 327 -0.46 32.90 -0.01
N GLY A 328 -1.03 32.26 1.02
CA GLY A 328 -1.92 32.84 2.01
C GLY A 328 -3.33 33.13 1.49
N ARG A 329 -3.71 32.61 0.31
CA ARG A 329 -5.06 32.80 -0.23
C ARG A 329 -6.03 31.86 0.46
N SER A 330 -7.14 32.42 0.93
CA SER A 330 -8.23 31.66 1.53
C SER A 330 -9.53 31.79 0.75
N PHE A 331 -10.32 30.72 0.72
CA PHE A 331 -11.63 30.67 0.08
C PHE A 331 -12.50 29.58 0.69
N GLU A 332 -13.82 29.69 0.52
CA GLU A 332 -14.76 28.64 0.89
C GLU A 332 -15.22 27.89 -0.35
N SER A 333 -15.06 26.57 -0.35
CA SER A 333 -15.49 25.74 -1.47
C SER A 333 -15.68 24.30 -1.02
N ASN A 334 -16.53 23.57 -1.75
CA ASN A 334 -16.56 22.11 -1.71
C ASN A 334 -15.74 21.48 -2.85
N THR A 335 -15.12 22.31 -3.70
CA THR A 335 -14.38 21.89 -4.89
C THR A 335 -13.08 22.67 -4.97
N LEU A 336 -11.97 21.95 -4.96
CA LEU A 336 -10.60 22.46 -5.05
C LEU A 336 -10.12 22.31 -6.49
N THR A 337 -9.92 23.42 -7.20
CA THR A 337 -9.23 23.40 -8.49
C THR A 337 -7.80 23.82 -8.26
N VAL A 338 -6.84 22.94 -8.57
CA VAL A 338 -5.42 23.18 -8.34
C VAL A 338 -4.66 23.06 -9.64
N ASP A 339 -3.98 24.15 -9.99
CA ASP A 339 -3.11 24.25 -11.15
C ASP A 339 -1.66 24.04 -10.70
N LEU A 340 -0.99 23.03 -11.26
CA LEU A 340 0.35 22.60 -10.87
C LEU A 340 1.28 22.61 -12.08
N LYS A 341 2.40 23.33 -11.94
CA LYS A 341 3.52 23.20 -12.88
C LYS A 341 4.23 21.85 -12.71
N PRO A 342 5.13 21.46 -13.63
CA PRO A 342 6.01 20.32 -13.39
C PRO A 342 6.73 20.45 -12.04
N ASP A 343 6.80 19.36 -11.27
CA ASP A 343 7.41 19.28 -9.94
C ASP A 343 6.83 20.22 -8.86
N ASP A 344 5.68 20.83 -9.13
CA ASP A 344 5.06 21.82 -8.24
C ASP A 344 4.36 21.16 -7.05
N VAL A 345 4.29 21.89 -5.95
CA VAL A 345 3.67 21.43 -4.70
C VAL A 345 2.76 22.52 -4.15
N LYS A 346 1.56 22.10 -3.76
CA LYS A 346 0.62 22.90 -2.97
C LYS A 346 0.36 22.23 -1.63
N VAL A 347 0.30 23.04 -0.57
CA VAL A 347 -0.09 22.59 0.76
C VAL A 347 -1.30 23.40 1.18
N LEU A 348 -2.44 22.73 1.28
CA LEU A 348 -3.72 23.35 1.60
C LEU A 348 -4.16 22.93 3.00
N MET A 349 -4.53 23.91 3.82
CA MET A 349 -5.21 23.68 5.10
C MET A 349 -6.72 23.69 4.85
N VAL A 350 -7.42 22.67 5.31
CA VAL A 350 -8.88 22.48 5.15
C VAL A 350 -9.52 22.40 6.53
N ILE A 351 -10.44 23.33 6.84
CA ILE A 351 -11.08 23.51 8.15
C ILE A 351 -12.59 23.28 8.04
#